data_AF-A0A936C410-F1
#
_entry.id   AF-A0A936C410-F1
#
_cell.length_a   1.000
_cell.length_b   1.000
_cell.length_c   1.000
_cell.angle_alpha   90.00
_cell.angle_beta   90.00
_cell.angle_gamma   90.00
#
_symmetry.space_group_name_H-M   'P 1'
#
loop_
_entity.id
_entity.type
_entity.pdbx_description
1 polymer ?
#
loop_
_entity_poly.entity_id
_entity_poly.type
_entity_poly.pdbx_seq_one_letter_code
_entity_poly.pdbx_strand_id
1 'polypeptide(L)'
;MKIEPSEWNDDRKATDRSALEILQTLDRGTYVSAAGKTVAIGDAQRASEQGTQLFTPEALARLVAASVGRPDLEDVRTGAERAERARASLSAPGVPGVRTATTTPGMSGMSGMSGQSRASGTGALNRGTTIEVVDATTQQAAATLATADGGLVLLNFASAVNPGGGFLGGSKAQEEDLCRSSGLYRTLLRQPEYYRFHRAHRSPLYSDHLIFSPNVPFFKIDGSGAWLDAPFLASVITAPAPNLGAIEREAPADRALIEATFERRWTNVFAVAEATSHRILLLGAWGCGVFRNEPELVAQTAKRALFSARFSECFERVVFAIPTGSRRSLANLSAFRRVLGG
;
A
#
# COMPACT_ATOMS: atom_id res chain seq x y z
N MET A 1 -23.15 -21.22 13.51
CA MET A 1 -22.16 -22.28 13.79
C MET A 1 -20.79 -21.62 13.82
N LYS A 2 -20.21 -21.43 15.02
CA LYS A 2 -18.86 -20.88 15.17
C LYS A 2 -17.89 -21.98 14.73
N ILE A 3 -17.23 -21.76 13.61
CA ILE A 3 -16.17 -22.64 13.12
C ILE A 3 -14.87 -22.20 13.80
N GLU A 4 -14.20 -23.15 14.44
CA GLU A 4 -12.91 -23.00 15.09
C GLU A 4 -11.84 -22.43 14.14
N PRO A 5 -10.88 -21.61 14.60
CA PRO A 5 -9.81 -21.03 13.77
C PRO A 5 -8.98 -22.06 12.97
N SER A 6 -9.00 -23.34 13.37
CA SER A 6 -8.21 -24.44 12.81
C SER A 6 -8.67 -24.97 11.45
N GLU A 7 -9.90 -24.68 11.00
CA GLU A 7 -10.37 -25.14 9.67
C GLU A 7 -9.91 -24.23 8.51
N TRP A 8 -9.49 -23.01 8.84
CA TRP A 8 -9.19 -21.96 7.87
C TRP A 8 -7.69 -21.69 7.71
N ASN A 9 -6.95 -21.77 8.81
CA ASN A 9 -5.50 -21.66 8.84
C ASN A 9 -4.87 -23.06 8.70
N ASP A 10 -4.30 -23.36 7.54
CA ASP A 10 -3.65 -24.66 7.34
C ASP A 10 -2.19 -24.45 6.95
N ASP A 11 -1.44 -23.84 7.86
CA ASP A 11 0.03 -23.77 7.80
C ASP A 11 0.66 -25.16 7.53
N ARG A 12 -0.03 -26.25 7.89
CA ARG A 12 0.38 -27.64 7.59
C ARG A 12 0.39 -27.96 6.08
N LYS A 13 -0.26 -27.15 5.25
CA LYS A 13 -0.19 -27.24 3.78
C LYS A 13 1.04 -26.54 3.20
N ALA A 14 1.82 -25.83 4.00
CA ALA A 14 3.07 -25.24 3.54
C ALA A 14 4.04 -26.33 3.09
N THR A 15 4.34 -26.35 1.80
CA THR A 15 5.32 -27.25 1.19
C THR A 15 6.56 -26.49 0.72
N ASP A 16 6.46 -25.17 0.54
CA ASP A 16 7.58 -24.33 0.18
C ASP A 16 8.46 -23.99 1.40
N ARG A 17 9.78 -24.14 1.22
CA ARG A 17 10.76 -23.93 2.29
C ARG A 17 10.78 -22.48 2.78
N SER A 18 10.66 -21.51 1.87
CA SER A 18 10.66 -20.09 2.25
C SER A 18 9.40 -19.74 3.04
N ALA A 19 8.24 -20.27 2.62
CA ALA A 19 7.00 -20.09 3.35
C ALA A 19 7.08 -20.66 4.78
N LEU A 20 7.61 -21.86 4.94
CA LEU A 20 7.83 -22.48 6.26
C LEU A 20 8.77 -21.63 7.16
N GLU A 21 9.86 -21.10 6.61
CA GLU A 21 10.79 -20.23 7.33
C GLU A 21 10.09 -18.95 7.83
N ILE A 22 9.24 -18.35 7.00
CA ILE A 22 8.46 -17.18 7.36
C ILE A 22 7.47 -17.51 8.48
N LEU A 23 6.70 -18.59 8.36
CA LEU A 23 5.73 -18.97 9.39
C LEU A 23 6.39 -19.20 10.75
N GLN A 24 7.50 -19.95 10.78
CA GLN A 24 8.27 -20.15 12.01
C GLN A 24 8.80 -18.84 12.59
N THR A 25 9.18 -17.90 11.75
CA THR A 25 9.65 -16.58 12.18
C THR A 25 8.52 -15.75 12.80
N LEU A 26 7.35 -15.74 12.18
CA LEU A 26 6.18 -15.06 12.70
C LEU A 26 5.72 -15.67 14.03
N ASP A 27 5.76 -16.99 14.17
CA ASP A 27 5.42 -17.69 15.41
C ASP A 27 6.41 -17.39 16.54
N ARG A 28 7.70 -17.33 16.24
CA ARG A 28 8.74 -16.91 17.21
C ARG A 28 8.68 -15.42 17.55
N GLY A 29 8.18 -14.59 16.64
CA GLY A 29 8.20 -13.14 16.75
C GLY A 29 9.59 -12.51 16.62
N THR A 30 10.60 -13.27 16.19
CA THR A 30 11.98 -12.82 16.02
C THR A 30 12.67 -13.54 14.84
N TYR A 31 13.68 -12.89 14.27
CA TYR A 31 14.58 -13.48 13.26
C TYR A 31 16.03 -13.03 13.46
N VAL A 32 16.96 -13.70 12.78
CA VAL A 32 18.37 -13.30 12.73
C VAL A 32 18.63 -12.61 11.39
N SER A 33 19.09 -11.36 11.44
CA SER A 33 19.36 -10.55 10.25
C SER A 33 20.62 -11.00 9.51
N ALA A 34 20.87 -10.44 8.32
CA ALA A 34 22.09 -10.70 7.56
C ALA A 34 23.37 -10.36 8.35
N ALA A 35 23.34 -9.35 9.22
CA ALA A 35 24.45 -9.01 10.11
C ALA A 35 24.55 -9.88 11.37
N GLY A 36 23.72 -10.93 11.51
CA GLY A 36 23.71 -11.81 12.68
C GLY A 36 22.99 -11.24 13.90
N LYS A 37 22.27 -10.11 13.76
CA LYS A 37 21.53 -9.49 14.85
C LYS A 37 20.18 -10.18 15.05
N THR A 38 19.80 -10.46 16.29
CA THR A 38 18.43 -10.86 16.60
C THR A 38 17.52 -9.63 16.53
N VAL A 39 16.51 -9.68 15.67
CA VAL A 39 15.52 -8.62 15.45
C VAL A 39 14.16 -9.11 15.92
N ALA A 40 13.49 -8.31 16.76
CA ALA A 40 12.15 -8.60 17.25
C ALA A 40 11.10 -7.90 16.38
N ILE A 41 10.05 -8.65 16.01
CA ILE A 41 8.88 -8.18 15.26
C ILE A 41 7.56 -8.51 15.95
N GLY A 42 7.58 -9.33 17.01
CA GLY A 42 6.39 -9.92 17.61
C GLY A 42 5.35 -8.90 18.12
N ASP A 43 5.78 -7.78 18.72
CA ASP A 43 4.84 -6.74 19.17
C ASP A 43 4.17 -6.02 17.99
N ALA A 44 4.96 -5.60 17.00
CA ALA A 44 4.44 -4.98 15.79
C ALA A 44 3.50 -5.92 15.03
N GLN A 45 3.86 -7.20 14.94
CA GLN A 45 3.06 -8.25 14.33
C GLN A 45 1.70 -8.40 15.02
N ARG A 46 1.69 -8.55 16.35
CA ARG A 46 0.44 -8.67 17.13
C ARG A 46 -0.44 -7.43 17.01
N ALA A 47 0.16 -6.23 17.06
CA ALA A 47 -0.57 -4.98 16.90
C ALA A 47 -1.23 -4.89 15.51
N SER A 48 -0.50 -5.28 14.46
CA SER A 48 -1.01 -5.33 13.09
C SER A 48 -2.20 -6.29 12.96
N GLU A 49 -2.08 -7.52 13.49
CA GLU A 49 -3.17 -8.50 13.48
C GLU A 49 -4.41 -8.03 14.24
N GLN A 50 -4.24 -7.40 15.40
CA GLN A 50 -5.34 -6.85 16.21
C GLN A 50 -6.02 -5.66 15.54
N GLY A 51 -5.25 -4.82 14.85
CA GLY A 51 -5.75 -3.65 14.13
C GLY A 51 -6.32 -3.96 12.74
N THR A 52 -6.20 -5.20 12.26
CA THR A 52 -6.67 -5.58 10.92
C THR A 52 -8.19 -5.55 10.86
N GLN A 53 -8.74 -4.95 9.80
CA GLN A 53 -10.16 -4.72 9.63
C GLN A 53 -10.66 -5.19 8.26
N LEU A 54 -11.87 -5.75 8.23
CA LEU A 54 -12.62 -6.01 7.01
C LEU A 54 -13.59 -4.86 6.72
N PHE A 55 -13.52 -4.33 5.51
CA PHE A 55 -14.49 -3.42 4.95
C PHE A 55 -15.40 -4.18 3.98
N THR A 56 -16.68 -4.29 4.31
CA THR A 56 -17.70 -4.87 3.41
C THR A 56 -18.12 -3.85 2.34
N PRO A 57 -18.72 -4.27 1.22
CA PRO A 57 -19.25 -3.35 0.22
C PRO A 57 -20.18 -2.27 0.80
N GLU A 58 -21.03 -2.62 1.77
CA GLU A 58 -21.94 -1.69 2.43
C GLU A 58 -21.19 -0.69 3.32
N ALA A 59 -20.13 -1.15 4.01
CA ALA A 59 -19.28 -0.28 4.81
C ALA A 59 -18.52 0.72 3.92
N LEU A 60 -18.01 0.26 2.77
CA LEU A 60 -17.33 1.11 1.79
C LEU A 60 -18.28 2.11 1.15
N ALA A 61 -19.50 1.69 0.80
CA ALA A 61 -20.51 2.61 0.28
C ALA A 61 -20.83 3.73 1.27
N ARG A 62 -20.96 3.41 2.57
CA ARG A 62 -21.11 4.44 3.63
C ARG A 62 -19.88 5.33 3.75
N LEU A 63 -18.69 4.75 3.69
CA LEU A 63 -17.44 5.50 3.79
C LEU A 63 -17.30 6.51 2.65
N VAL A 64 -17.58 6.08 1.42
CA VAL A 64 -17.55 6.92 0.22
C VAL A 64 -18.62 8.01 0.29
N ALA A 65 -19.84 7.68 0.73
CA ALA A 65 -20.93 8.66 0.85
C ALA A 65 -20.66 9.74 1.91
N ALA A 66 -20.10 9.37 3.08
CA ALA A 66 -19.92 10.27 4.24
C ALA A 66 -18.98 11.46 3.97
N SER A 67 -18.19 11.40 2.91
CA SER A 67 -17.13 12.36 2.59
C SER A 67 -17.47 13.22 1.38
N VAL A 68 -18.56 12.92 0.68
CA VAL A 68 -19.18 13.81 -0.32
C VAL A 68 -19.98 14.95 0.37
N GLY A 69 -20.17 14.88 1.70
CA GLY A 69 -20.92 15.86 2.49
C GLY A 69 -20.07 16.83 3.34
N ARG A 70 -18.75 16.94 3.13
CA ARG A 70 -17.96 17.98 3.80
C ARG A 70 -18.09 19.29 3.01
N PRO A 71 -18.62 20.39 3.61
CA PRO A 71 -18.66 21.69 2.94
C PRO A 71 -17.24 22.16 2.59
N ASP A 72 -17.14 22.95 1.53
CA ASP A 72 -15.89 23.42 0.91
C ASP A 72 -14.82 23.82 1.94
N LEU A 73 -13.61 23.29 1.75
CA LEU A 73 -12.43 23.48 2.61
C LEU A 73 -11.98 24.94 2.75
N GLU A 74 -12.52 25.88 1.96
CA GLU A 74 -12.27 27.32 2.11
C GLU A 74 -12.79 27.89 3.45
N ASP A 75 -13.91 27.38 3.96
CA ASP A 75 -14.52 27.86 5.21
C ASP A 75 -13.79 27.34 6.48
N VAL A 76 -13.12 26.19 6.38
CA VAL A 76 -12.35 25.62 7.51
C VAL A 76 -10.96 26.23 7.60
N ARG A 77 -10.32 26.56 6.46
CA ARG A 77 -9.02 27.26 6.41
C ARG A 77 -9.10 28.65 7.04
N THR A 78 -10.15 29.41 6.73
CA THR A 78 -10.38 30.73 7.31
C THR A 78 -10.66 30.68 8.82
N GLY A 79 -11.28 29.60 9.31
CA GLY A 79 -11.47 29.35 10.75
C GLY A 79 -10.16 29.03 11.49
N ALA A 80 -9.31 28.18 10.92
CA ALA A 80 -8.01 27.82 11.50
C ALA A 80 -7.03 29.01 11.51
N GLU A 81 -6.97 29.80 10.43
CA GLU A 81 -6.13 31.00 10.35
C GLU A 81 -6.57 32.11 11.33
N ARG A 82 -7.89 32.23 11.60
CA ARG A 82 -8.41 33.13 12.64
C ARG A 82 -8.06 32.66 14.05
N ALA A 83 -8.12 31.35 14.31
CA ALA A 83 -7.75 30.78 15.60
C ALA A 83 -6.25 30.91 15.90
N GLU A 84 -5.39 30.80 14.87
CA GLU A 84 -3.94 30.95 14.98
C GLU A 84 -3.52 32.41 15.18
N ARG A 85 -4.17 33.36 14.49
CA ARG A 85 -3.98 34.81 14.74
C ARG A 85 -4.44 35.22 16.14
N ALA A 86 -5.53 34.63 16.66
CA ALA A 86 -6.00 34.87 18.02
C ALA A 86 -5.02 34.34 19.08
N ARG A 87 -4.36 33.19 18.82
CA ARG A 87 -3.32 32.62 19.70
C ARG A 87 -2.03 33.44 19.69
N ALA A 88 -1.59 33.92 18.52
CA ALA A 88 -0.40 34.76 18.41
C ALA A 88 -0.56 36.13 19.09
N SER A 89 -1.81 36.63 19.22
CA SER A 89 -2.10 37.90 19.91
C SER A 89 -2.13 37.78 21.44
N LEU A 90 -2.08 36.57 22.01
CA LEU A 90 -2.17 36.31 23.45
C LEU A 90 -0.82 35.99 24.12
N SER A 91 0.28 35.93 23.36
CA SER A 91 1.63 35.65 23.89
C SER A 91 2.57 36.82 23.65
N ALA A 92 2.47 37.85 24.49
CA ALA A 92 3.57 38.77 24.74
C ALA A 92 3.56 39.20 26.21
N PRO A 93 4.69 39.02 26.90
CA PRO A 93 5.28 40.18 27.55
C PRO A 93 6.79 40.32 27.29
N GLY A 94 7.25 41.58 27.28
CA GLY A 94 8.65 41.99 27.17
C GLY A 94 9.53 41.50 28.33
N VAL A 95 10.86 41.58 28.25
CA VAL A 95 11.69 42.78 28.47
C VAL A 95 13.16 42.43 28.09
N PRO A 96 14.05 43.41 27.82
CA PRO A 96 15.19 43.26 26.91
C PRO A 96 16.58 43.19 27.57
N GLY A 97 17.57 42.76 26.78
CA GLY A 97 18.94 43.25 26.85
C GLY A 97 20.03 42.19 27.09
N VAL A 98 20.94 42.05 26.13
CA VAL A 98 22.37 42.41 26.22
C VAL A 98 23.10 41.91 24.97
N ARG A 99 23.94 42.78 24.39
CA ARG A 99 24.82 42.55 23.24
C ARG A 99 26.16 42.00 23.72
N THR A 100 26.79 41.14 22.94
CA THR A 100 28.25 41.16 22.70
C THR A 100 28.59 40.48 21.36
N ALA A 101 29.65 40.96 20.73
CA ALA A 101 30.02 40.82 19.33
C ALA A 101 31.12 39.76 19.07
N THR A 102 31.47 39.62 17.77
CA THR A 102 32.76 39.16 17.18
C THR A 102 33.08 37.65 17.34
N THR A 103 33.58 36.87 16.37
CA THR A 103 34.45 37.11 15.20
C THR A 103 34.49 35.81 14.35
N THR A 104 34.59 35.90 13.01
CA THR A 104 35.20 34.86 12.11
C THR A 104 36.73 34.98 12.17
N PRO A 105 37.60 34.05 11.67
CA PRO A 105 37.53 33.17 10.46
C PRO A 105 38.03 31.71 10.72
N GLY A 106 38.18 30.73 9.82
CA GLY A 106 38.10 30.54 8.36
C GLY A 106 38.67 29.14 7.98
N MET A 107 38.68 28.82 6.67
CA MET A 107 39.40 27.73 5.96
C MET A 107 38.93 26.27 6.19
N SER A 108 38.98 25.31 5.28
CA SER A 108 39.10 25.14 3.81
C SER A 108 39.28 23.62 3.59
N GLY A 109 38.68 23.00 2.56
CA GLY A 109 39.25 21.78 1.98
C GLY A 109 38.31 20.62 1.62
N MET A 110 38.35 20.29 0.32
CA MET A 110 38.16 18.96 -0.31
C MET A 110 36.74 18.50 -0.70
N SER A 111 36.39 18.88 -1.94
CA SER A 111 35.95 17.97 -3.02
C SER A 111 36.51 16.54 -2.89
N GLY A 112 35.83 15.45 -3.22
CA GLY A 112 34.56 15.19 -3.89
C GLY A 112 34.62 13.73 -4.36
N MET A 113 33.51 13.01 -4.41
CA MET A 113 33.28 11.92 -5.36
C MET A 113 31.79 11.60 -5.41
N SER A 114 31.21 11.98 -6.55
CA SER A 114 29.83 11.86 -6.96
C SER A 114 29.47 10.43 -7.32
N GLY A 115 28.41 9.89 -6.71
CA GLY A 115 27.66 8.74 -7.19
C GLY A 115 26.18 9.11 -7.29
N GLN A 116 25.83 9.94 -8.29
CA GLN A 116 24.43 10.24 -8.60
C GLN A 116 23.81 9.04 -9.32
N SER A 117 23.00 8.27 -8.59
CA SER A 117 21.97 7.43 -9.19
C SER A 117 20.86 8.33 -9.70
N ARG A 118 20.65 8.36 -11.01
CA ARG A 118 19.56 9.11 -11.67
C ARG A 118 18.22 8.44 -11.38
N ALA A 119 17.48 8.95 -10.41
CA ALA A 119 16.03 8.78 -10.35
C ALA A 119 15.39 9.75 -11.37
N SER A 120 15.21 9.31 -12.61
CA SER A 120 14.39 10.04 -13.60
C SER A 120 12.96 9.50 -13.56
N GLY A 121 12.18 9.93 -12.56
CA GLY A 121 10.73 9.78 -12.56
C GLY A 121 10.10 11.08 -13.04
N THR A 122 9.50 11.07 -14.23
CA THR A 122 8.57 12.13 -14.66
C THR A 122 7.29 11.97 -13.86
N GLY A 123 6.94 12.98 -13.05
CA GLY A 123 5.76 12.93 -12.21
C GLY A 123 4.71 13.95 -12.63
N ALA A 124 3.46 13.51 -12.76
CA ALA A 124 2.32 14.40 -12.89
C ALA A 124 1.98 15.00 -11.52
N LEU A 125 1.62 16.29 -11.51
CA LEU A 125 1.09 16.95 -10.32
C LEU A 125 -0.44 16.97 -10.38
N ASN A 126 -1.08 16.60 -9.27
CA ASN A 126 -2.52 16.78 -9.07
C ASN A 126 -2.74 17.62 -7.81
N ARG A 127 -2.91 18.94 -7.98
CA ARG A 127 -3.19 19.90 -6.88
C ARG A 127 -2.34 19.72 -5.61
N GLY A 128 -1.05 19.36 -5.78
CA GLY A 128 -0.11 19.13 -4.68
C GLY A 128 0.25 17.65 -4.42
N THR A 129 -0.50 16.70 -4.98
CA THR A 129 -0.12 15.27 -4.99
C THR A 129 0.98 15.02 -6.03
N THR A 130 2.08 14.39 -5.62
CA THR A 130 3.11 13.89 -6.54
C THR A 130 2.76 12.47 -7.01
N ILE A 131 2.64 12.25 -8.32
CA ILE A 131 2.36 10.93 -8.90
C ILE A 131 3.59 10.44 -9.66
N GLU A 132 4.09 9.25 -9.32
CA GLU A 132 5.27 8.66 -9.95
C GLU A 132 5.01 7.24 -10.45
N VAL A 133 5.66 6.87 -11.55
CA VAL A 133 5.68 5.48 -12.05
C VAL A 133 7.12 5.00 -12.12
N VAL A 134 7.46 4.05 -11.24
CA VAL A 134 8.85 3.59 -11.03
C VAL A 134 9.02 2.13 -11.42
N ASP A 135 10.22 1.80 -11.91
CA ASP A 135 10.63 0.43 -12.16
C ASP A 135 11.21 -0.17 -10.88
N ALA A 136 10.34 -0.78 -10.07
CA ALA A 136 10.69 -1.42 -8.81
C ALA A 136 9.64 -2.46 -8.44
N THR A 137 10.00 -3.46 -7.65
CA THR A 137 9.01 -4.28 -6.94
C THR A 137 8.31 -3.45 -5.87
N THR A 138 7.14 -3.91 -5.41
CA THR A 138 6.42 -3.25 -4.31
C THR A 138 7.29 -3.18 -3.05
N GLN A 139 8.06 -4.21 -2.73
CA GLN A 139 8.92 -4.26 -1.55
C GLN A 139 10.13 -3.32 -1.67
N GLN A 140 10.74 -3.21 -2.85
CA GLN A 140 11.84 -2.27 -3.11
C GLN A 140 11.38 -0.82 -2.95
N ALA A 141 10.23 -0.48 -3.53
CA ALA A 141 9.64 0.85 -3.38
C ALA A 141 9.21 1.10 -1.92
N ALA A 142 8.61 0.12 -1.25
CA ALA A 142 8.18 0.25 0.14
C ALA A 142 9.37 0.51 1.08
N ALA A 143 10.48 -0.19 0.92
CA ALA A 143 11.69 0.03 1.73
C ALA A 143 12.28 1.43 1.56
N THR A 144 12.04 2.09 0.42
CA THR A 144 12.49 3.46 0.15
C THR A 144 11.49 4.51 0.67
N LEU A 145 10.19 4.18 0.65
CA LEU A 145 9.10 5.10 0.99
C LEU A 145 8.68 5.00 2.46
N ALA A 146 9.01 3.92 3.15
CA ALA A 146 8.59 3.69 4.53
C ALA A 146 9.14 4.81 5.43
N THR A 147 8.24 5.36 6.25
CA THR A 147 8.54 6.41 7.21
C THR A 147 8.53 5.85 8.62
N ALA A 148 9.27 6.48 9.53
CA ALA A 148 9.37 6.02 10.92
C ALA A 148 8.01 6.03 11.66
N ASP A 149 7.06 6.84 11.21
CA ASP A 149 5.72 7.00 11.76
C ASP A 149 4.64 6.10 11.10
N GLY A 150 5.00 5.28 10.10
CA GLY A 150 4.07 4.33 9.47
C GLY A 150 3.08 4.97 8.48
N GLY A 151 3.44 6.10 7.85
CA GLY A 151 2.58 6.84 6.93
C GLY A 151 2.36 6.21 5.55
N LEU A 152 3.01 5.07 5.27
CA LEU A 152 2.92 4.34 4.00
C LEU A 152 1.79 3.32 4.01
N VAL A 153 0.93 3.36 2.99
CA VAL A 153 -0.01 2.26 2.67
C VAL A 153 0.26 1.71 1.27
N LEU A 154 0.30 0.38 1.14
CA LEU A 154 0.47 -0.29 -0.14
C LEU A 154 -0.73 -1.16 -0.52
N LEU A 155 -0.92 -1.40 -1.81
CA LEU A 155 -1.94 -2.28 -2.34
C LEU A 155 -1.39 -3.70 -2.58
N ASN A 156 -1.96 -4.69 -1.89
CA ASN A 156 -1.81 -6.10 -2.20
C ASN A 156 -2.76 -6.51 -3.34
N PHE A 157 -2.21 -7.11 -4.40
CA PHE A 157 -2.95 -7.58 -5.57
C PHE A 157 -3.57 -8.95 -5.28
N ALA A 158 -4.59 -8.91 -4.43
CA ALA A 158 -5.02 -10.07 -3.67
C ALA A 158 -5.72 -11.14 -4.51
N SER A 159 -5.49 -12.39 -4.11
CA SER A 159 -6.41 -13.49 -4.31
C SER A 159 -7.71 -13.22 -3.55
N ALA A 160 -8.84 -13.47 -4.21
CA ALA A 160 -10.14 -13.40 -3.56
C ALA A 160 -10.40 -14.62 -2.65
N VAL A 161 -9.76 -15.76 -2.91
CA VAL A 161 -10.19 -17.06 -2.36
C VAL A 161 -9.18 -17.72 -1.42
N ASN A 162 -7.91 -17.32 -1.50
CA ASN A 162 -6.82 -17.90 -0.70
C ASN A 162 -5.98 -16.79 -0.06
N PRO A 163 -5.83 -16.75 1.26
CA PRO A 163 -4.99 -15.75 1.93
C PRO A 163 -3.53 -15.95 1.53
N GLY A 164 -2.90 -14.90 1.03
CA GLY A 164 -1.54 -14.97 0.50
C GLY A 164 -1.43 -15.76 -0.81
N GLY A 165 -2.54 -15.97 -1.54
CA GLY A 165 -2.53 -16.65 -2.83
C GLY A 165 -1.96 -18.07 -2.74
N GLY A 166 -0.96 -18.36 -3.58
CA GLY A 166 -0.24 -19.63 -3.58
C GLY A 166 1.06 -19.64 -2.75
N PHE A 167 1.21 -18.72 -1.80
CA PHE A 167 2.42 -18.52 -0.98
C PHE A 167 2.95 -19.82 -0.37
N LEU A 168 2.07 -20.59 0.28
CA LEU A 168 2.40 -21.84 0.97
C LEU A 168 2.96 -22.91 0.01
N GLY A 169 2.59 -22.86 -1.27
CA GLY A 169 3.04 -23.80 -2.31
C GLY A 169 4.16 -23.26 -3.19
N GLY A 170 4.73 -22.10 -2.86
CA GLY A 170 5.87 -21.53 -3.60
C GLY A 170 5.50 -20.78 -4.89
N SER A 171 4.22 -20.45 -5.08
CA SER A 171 3.81 -19.62 -6.23
C SER A 171 4.45 -18.24 -6.18
N LYS A 172 4.66 -17.64 -7.37
CA LYS A 172 5.28 -16.33 -7.52
C LYS A 172 4.32 -15.35 -8.19
N ALA A 173 3.76 -14.45 -7.39
CA ALA A 173 3.21 -13.18 -7.81
C ALA A 173 3.39 -12.17 -6.67
N GLN A 174 2.85 -10.96 -6.85
CA GLN A 174 3.07 -9.85 -5.92
C GLN A 174 2.54 -10.15 -4.51
N GLU A 175 1.35 -10.76 -4.38
CA GLU A 175 0.79 -11.14 -3.07
C GLU A 175 1.68 -12.17 -2.34
N GLU A 176 2.13 -13.20 -3.04
CA GLU A 176 2.98 -14.23 -2.46
C GLU A 176 4.34 -13.66 -2.03
N ASP A 177 4.90 -12.73 -2.80
CA ASP A 177 6.13 -12.04 -2.43
C ASP A 177 5.93 -11.09 -1.24
N LEU A 178 4.76 -10.45 -1.10
CA LEU A 178 4.46 -9.66 0.11
C LEU A 178 4.39 -10.57 1.34
N CYS A 179 3.78 -11.76 1.20
CA CYS A 179 3.71 -12.75 2.28
C CYS A 179 5.09 -13.35 2.62
N ARG A 180 5.98 -13.53 1.63
CA ARG A 180 7.37 -13.98 1.88
C ARG A 180 8.25 -12.93 2.55
N SER A 181 7.84 -11.66 2.50
CA SER A 181 8.69 -10.54 2.95
C SER A 181 8.16 -9.83 4.20
N SER A 182 7.00 -10.22 4.71
CA SER A 182 6.31 -9.49 5.78
C SER A 182 5.40 -10.35 6.64
N GLY A 183 4.83 -9.71 7.67
CA GLY A 183 3.76 -10.23 8.52
C GLY A 183 2.37 -10.40 7.89
N LEU A 184 2.21 -10.03 6.61
CA LEU A 184 0.90 -9.89 5.96
C LEU A 184 0.05 -11.16 6.04
N TYR A 185 0.65 -12.34 5.83
CA TYR A 185 -0.11 -13.59 5.82
C TYR A 185 -0.92 -13.80 7.13
N ARG A 186 -0.34 -13.49 8.29
CA ARG A 186 -1.01 -13.61 9.59
C ARG A 186 -2.15 -12.60 9.74
N THR A 187 -2.04 -11.40 9.18
CA THR A 187 -3.14 -10.41 9.21
C THR A 187 -4.30 -10.84 8.33
N LEU A 188 -4.03 -11.40 7.15
CA LEU A 188 -5.05 -11.93 6.24
C LEU A 188 -5.87 -13.05 6.89
N LEU A 189 -5.24 -13.91 7.69
CA LEU A 189 -5.93 -14.97 8.43
C LEU A 189 -6.91 -14.46 9.49
N ARG A 190 -6.78 -13.20 9.93
CA ARG A 190 -7.72 -12.57 10.87
C ARG A 190 -9.07 -12.23 10.23
N GLN A 191 -9.19 -12.31 8.91
CA GLN A 191 -10.39 -11.94 8.16
C GLN A 191 -10.93 -13.10 7.31
N PRO A 192 -11.33 -14.25 7.92
CA PRO A 192 -11.85 -15.40 7.18
C PRO A 192 -13.14 -15.11 6.41
N GLU A 193 -13.93 -14.13 6.84
CA GLU A 193 -15.20 -13.73 6.22
C GLU A 193 -15.00 -13.22 4.79
N TYR A 194 -13.93 -12.47 4.51
CA TYR A 194 -13.56 -12.03 3.17
C TYR A 194 -13.51 -13.24 2.22
N TYR A 195 -12.70 -14.24 2.56
CA TYR A 195 -12.46 -15.37 1.67
C TYR A 195 -13.66 -16.33 1.64
N ARG A 196 -14.37 -16.50 2.77
CA ARG A 196 -15.62 -17.29 2.83
C ARG A 196 -16.66 -16.72 1.89
N PHE A 197 -16.80 -15.39 1.86
CA PHE A 197 -17.70 -14.71 0.95
C PHE A 197 -17.37 -15.06 -0.51
N HIS A 198 -16.11 -14.90 -0.96
CA HIS A 198 -15.75 -15.15 -2.36
C HIS A 198 -15.81 -16.64 -2.75
N ARG A 199 -15.54 -17.57 -1.83
CA ARG A 199 -15.74 -19.01 -2.11
C ARG A 199 -17.21 -19.39 -2.26
N ALA A 200 -18.09 -18.76 -1.48
CA ALA A 200 -19.53 -18.98 -1.56
C ALA A 200 -20.15 -18.27 -2.79
N HIS A 201 -19.64 -17.10 -3.17
CA HIS A 201 -20.12 -16.28 -4.28
C HIS A 201 -19.14 -16.34 -5.46
N ARG A 202 -19.21 -17.44 -6.22
CA ARG A 202 -18.34 -17.65 -7.38
C ARG A 202 -18.70 -16.70 -8.51
N SER A 203 -18.01 -15.56 -8.55
CA SER A 203 -17.98 -14.65 -9.70
C SER A 203 -16.54 -14.25 -9.98
N PRO A 204 -16.09 -14.25 -11.25
CA PRO A 204 -14.76 -13.82 -11.60
C PRO A 204 -14.59 -12.28 -11.54
N LEU A 205 -15.68 -11.52 -11.35
CA LEU A 205 -15.59 -10.11 -10.95
C LEU A 205 -15.16 -9.97 -9.48
N TYR A 206 -15.40 -10.98 -8.64
CA TYR A 206 -15.31 -10.91 -7.18
C TYR A 206 -16.21 -9.81 -6.60
N SER A 207 -15.90 -9.31 -5.40
CA SER A 207 -16.65 -8.24 -4.74
C SER A 207 -15.71 -7.14 -4.26
N ASP A 208 -16.30 -6.07 -3.73
CA ASP A 208 -15.53 -4.92 -3.25
C ASP A 208 -15.08 -5.06 -1.80
N HIS A 209 -15.20 -6.24 -1.18
CA HIS A 209 -14.61 -6.48 0.13
C HIS A 209 -13.13 -6.13 0.10
N LEU A 210 -12.66 -5.50 1.17
CA LEU A 210 -11.29 -5.03 1.32
C LEU A 210 -10.80 -5.32 2.73
N ILE A 211 -9.57 -5.80 2.87
CA ILE A 211 -8.92 -5.95 4.18
C ILE A 211 -7.89 -4.83 4.33
N PHE A 212 -7.94 -4.10 5.45
CA PHE A 212 -6.92 -3.16 5.84
C PHE A 212 -6.09 -3.74 6.98
N SER A 213 -4.77 -3.86 6.78
CA SER A 213 -3.81 -4.35 7.78
C SER A 213 -2.86 -3.21 8.17
N PRO A 214 -2.97 -2.61 9.35
CA PRO A 214 -2.12 -1.48 9.73
C PRO A 214 -0.70 -1.93 10.07
N ASN A 215 0.31 -1.15 9.69
CA ASN A 215 1.69 -1.28 10.20
C ASN A 215 2.27 -2.71 10.19
N VAL A 216 2.09 -3.43 9.08
CA VAL A 216 2.63 -4.78 8.91
C VAL A 216 4.17 -4.70 8.93
N PRO A 217 4.87 -5.54 9.70
CA PRO A 217 6.33 -5.57 9.70
C PRO A 217 6.86 -6.26 8.44
N PHE A 218 7.74 -5.57 7.70
CA PHE A 218 8.50 -6.08 6.57
C PHE A 218 9.94 -6.34 6.98
N PHE A 219 10.39 -7.57 6.77
CA PHE A 219 11.70 -8.06 7.23
C PHE A 219 12.60 -8.55 6.07
N LYS A 220 12.11 -8.52 4.83
CA LYS A 220 12.88 -8.75 3.59
C LYS A 220 12.43 -7.76 2.50
N ILE A 221 13.32 -7.46 1.55
CA ILE A 221 12.99 -6.69 0.32
C ILE A 221 12.72 -7.61 -0.88
N ASP A 222 13.24 -8.82 -0.85
CA ASP A 222 12.95 -9.90 -1.80
C ASP A 222 12.54 -11.14 -1.00
N GLY A 223 11.51 -11.87 -1.44
CA GLY A 223 11.01 -13.04 -0.74
C GLY A 223 12.04 -14.16 -0.61
N SER A 224 12.98 -14.25 -1.55
CA SER A 224 14.17 -15.12 -1.48
C SER A 224 15.42 -14.46 -0.91
N GLY A 225 15.33 -13.18 -0.55
CA GLY A 225 16.45 -12.34 -0.17
C GLY A 225 16.83 -12.41 1.31
N ALA A 226 17.81 -11.58 1.65
CA ALA A 226 18.36 -11.48 2.99
C ALA A 226 17.39 -10.82 3.98
N TRP A 227 17.46 -11.27 5.23
CA TRP A 227 16.76 -10.69 6.37
C TRP A 227 17.34 -9.31 6.73
N LEU A 228 16.49 -8.30 6.89
CA LEU A 228 16.87 -6.91 7.13
C LEU A 228 17.38 -6.68 8.56
N ASP A 229 18.40 -5.85 8.73
CA ASP A 229 18.89 -5.46 10.08
C ASP A 229 17.91 -4.53 10.82
N ALA A 230 17.15 -3.76 10.04
CA ALA A 230 16.07 -2.89 10.51
C ALA A 230 14.82 -3.17 9.66
N PRO A 231 13.78 -3.80 10.24
CA PRO A 231 12.52 -3.99 9.55
C PRO A 231 11.82 -2.63 9.41
N PHE A 232 10.99 -2.49 8.40
CA PHE A 232 10.15 -1.31 8.21
C PHE A 232 8.68 -1.69 8.36
N LEU A 233 7.83 -0.70 8.65
CA LEU A 233 6.39 -0.90 8.76
C LEU A 233 5.70 -0.28 7.54
N ALA A 234 4.69 -0.97 7.02
CA ALA A 234 3.77 -0.41 6.04
C ALA A 234 2.37 -0.96 6.28
N SER A 235 1.36 -0.11 6.16
CA SER A 235 -0.02 -0.57 6.12
C SER A 235 -0.33 -1.20 4.76
N VAL A 236 -1.24 -2.17 4.74
CA VAL A 236 -1.58 -2.92 3.52
C VAL A 236 -3.09 -2.92 3.31
N ILE A 237 -3.50 -2.44 2.15
CA ILE A 237 -4.86 -2.62 1.62
C ILE A 237 -4.84 -3.87 0.74
N THR A 238 -5.70 -4.83 1.03
CA THR A 238 -5.86 -6.09 0.28
C THR A 238 -7.21 -6.06 -0.42
N ALA A 239 -7.19 -6.04 -1.75
CA ALA A 239 -8.39 -6.04 -2.57
C ALA A 239 -8.16 -6.87 -3.85
N PRO A 240 -9.14 -7.66 -4.31
CA PRO A 240 -9.00 -8.47 -5.50
C PRO A 240 -9.34 -7.63 -6.75
N ALA A 241 -8.52 -7.69 -7.79
CA ALA A 241 -8.90 -7.19 -9.11
C ALA A 241 -9.88 -8.17 -9.78
N PRO A 242 -10.78 -7.72 -10.70
CA PRO A 242 -11.55 -8.66 -11.51
C PRO A 242 -10.61 -9.57 -12.32
N ASN A 243 -11.00 -10.81 -12.55
CA ASN A 243 -10.20 -11.79 -13.28
C ASN A 243 -10.67 -11.87 -14.74
N LEU A 244 -10.14 -11.00 -15.61
CA LEU A 244 -10.51 -10.98 -17.04
C LEU A 244 -10.30 -12.35 -17.70
N GLY A 245 -9.22 -13.05 -17.36
CA GLY A 245 -8.97 -14.38 -17.90
C GLY A 245 -10.08 -15.40 -17.58
N ALA A 246 -10.66 -15.34 -16.38
CA ALA A 246 -11.81 -16.17 -15.99
C ALA A 246 -13.12 -15.65 -16.57
N ILE A 247 -13.35 -14.32 -16.57
CA ILE A 247 -14.52 -13.67 -17.20
C ILE A 247 -14.66 -14.13 -18.65
N GLU A 248 -13.58 -14.09 -19.45
CA GLU A 248 -13.61 -14.50 -20.86
C GLU A 248 -14.03 -15.96 -21.07
N ARG A 249 -13.79 -16.84 -20.09
CA ARG A 249 -14.11 -18.28 -20.20
C ARG A 249 -15.46 -18.64 -19.60
N GLU A 250 -15.82 -18.00 -18.49
CA GLU A 250 -16.87 -18.46 -17.57
C GLU A 250 -18.07 -17.50 -17.55
N ALA A 251 -17.86 -16.20 -17.79
CA ALA A 251 -18.92 -15.19 -17.79
C ALA A 251 -18.64 -14.06 -18.80
N PRO A 252 -18.61 -14.32 -20.13
CA PRO A 252 -18.16 -13.33 -21.11
C PRO A 252 -18.97 -12.02 -21.13
N ALA A 253 -20.24 -12.07 -20.73
CA ALA A 253 -21.11 -10.90 -20.60
C ALA A 253 -20.58 -9.89 -19.55
N ASP A 254 -19.89 -10.37 -18.52
CA ASP A 254 -19.33 -9.53 -17.45
C ASP A 254 -18.12 -8.70 -17.91
N ARG A 255 -17.58 -8.94 -19.12
CA ARG A 255 -16.48 -8.15 -19.68
C ARG A 255 -16.82 -6.66 -19.73
N ALA A 256 -18.08 -6.32 -20.02
CA ALA A 256 -18.55 -4.94 -20.07
C ALA A 256 -18.52 -4.23 -18.70
N LEU A 257 -18.45 -4.99 -17.59
CA LEU A 257 -18.46 -4.47 -16.22
C LEU A 257 -17.06 -4.19 -15.65
N ILE A 258 -15.99 -4.55 -16.38
CA ILE A 258 -14.61 -4.45 -15.88
C ILE A 258 -14.22 -3.00 -15.57
N GLU A 259 -14.49 -2.07 -16.48
CA GLU A 259 -14.13 -0.66 -16.30
C GLU A 259 -14.83 -0.07 -15.07
N ALA A 260 -16.16 -0.21 -15.00
CA ALA A 260 -16.95 0.25 -13.86
C ALA A 260 -16.53 -0.43 -12.53
N THR A 261 -16.07 -1.69 -12.59
CA THR A 261 -15.53 -2.40 -11.42
C THR A 261 -14.22 -1.78 -10.95
N PHE A 262 -13.30 -1.46 -11.85
CA PHE A 262 -12.05 -0.77 -11.49
C PHE A 262 -12.30 0.64 -10.96
N GLU A 263 -13.18 1.42 -11.57
CA GLU A 263 -13.52 2.77 -11.08
C GLU A 263 -14.02 2.75 -9.63
N ARG A 264 -14.98 1.86 -9.35
CA ARG A 264 -15.54 1.69 -8.02
C ARG A 264 -14.48 1.22 -7.03
N ARG A 265 -13.63 0.27 -7.41
CA ARG A 265 -12.63 -0.27 -6.49
C ARG A 265 -11.45 0.65 -6.23
N TRP A 266 -10.99 1.42 -7.23
CA TRP A 266 -10.01 2.47 -6.99
C TRP A 266 -10.54 3.51 -6.01
N THR A 267 -11.81 3.91 -6.18
CA THR A 267 -12.49 4.79 -5.23
C THR A 267 -12.50 4.22 -3.82
N ASN A 268 -12.80 2.92 -3.65
CA ASN A 268 -12.79 2.27 -2.35
C ASN A 268 -11.39 2.18 -1.73
N VAL A 269 -10.36 1.84 -2.51
CA VAL A 269 -8.96 1.80 -2.06
C VAL A 269 -8.53 3.17 -1.55
N PHE A 270 -8.81 4.24 -2.29
CA PHE A 270 -8.47 5.60 -1.90
C PHE A 270 -9.28 6.09 -0.70
N ALA A 271 -10.57 5.74 -0.62
CA ALA A 271 -11.41 6.07 0.53
C ALA A 271 -10.88 5.42 1.82
N VAL A 272 -10.42 4.16 1.76
CA VAL A 272 -9.82 3.49 2.92
C VAL A 272 -8.46 4.10 3.28
N ALA A 273 -7.62 4.42 2.31
CA ALA A 273 -6.35 5.11 2.56
C ALA A 273 -6.57 6.47 3.25
N GLU A 274 -7.51 7.28 2.76
CA GLU A 274 -7.91 8.55 3.36
C GLU A 274 -8.47 8.37 4.78
N ALA A 275 -9.40 7.45 4.97
CA ALA A 275 -10.05 7.20 6.26
C ALA A 275 -9.07 6.70 7.34
N THR A 276 -8.01 6.03 6.91
CA THR A 276 -6.92 5.56 7.78
C THR A 276 -5.76 6.56 7.85
N SER A 277 -5.94 7.79 7.34
CA SER A 277 -4.98 8.90 7.40
C SER A 277 -3.64 8.65 6.70
N HIS A 278 -3.60 7.79 5.69
CA HIS A 278 -2.40 7.56 4.88
C HIS A 278 -2.33 8.55 3.71
N ARG A 279 -1.18 9.20 3.57
CA ARG A 279 -0.94 10.21 2.51
C ARG A 279 0.09 9.76 1.48
N ILE A 280 0.84 8.68 1.77
CA ILE A 280 1.80 8.06 0.86
C ILE A 280 1.25 6.70 0.43
N LEU A 281 0.90 6.59 -0.85
CA LEU A 281 0.30 5.39 -1.43
C LEU A 281 1.29 4.70 -2.34
N LEU A 282 1.44 3.39 -2.17
CA LEU A 282 2.23 2.53 -3.05
C LEU A 282 1.33 1.52 -3.76
N LEU A 283 1.18 1.73 -5.06
CA LEU A 283 0.29 1.00 -5.96
C LEU A 283 1.12 0.30 -7.05
N GLY A 284 0.45 -0.16 -8.10
CA GLY A 284 1.10 -0.70 -9.29
C GLY A 284 0.10 -1.26 -10.29
N ALA A 285 0.54 -2.21 -11.10
CA ALA A 285 -0.25 -2.82 -12.18
C ALA A 285 -1.28 -3.86 -11.66
N TRP A 286 -2.23 -3.39 -10.85
CA TRP A 286 -3.22 -4.22 -10.16
C TRP A 286 -4.04 -5.07 -11.16
N GLY A 287 -4.00 -6.39 -11.00
CA GLY A 287 -4.74 -7.32 -11.88
C GLY A 287 -4.18 -7.46 -13.30
N CYS A 288 -3.06 -6.82 -13.66
CA CYS A 288 -2.48 -6.87 -15.01
C CYS A 288 -1.54 -8.07 -15.23
N GLY A 289 -1.45 -8.96 -14.24
CA GLY A 289 -0.62 -10.17 -14.25
C GLY A 289 -1.39 -11.42 -14.66
N VAL A 290 -1.59 -12.34 -13.72
CA VAL A 290 -2.35 -13.58 -13.91
C VAL A 290 -3.80 -13.31 -14.32
N PHE A 291 -4.41 -12.23 -13.81
CA PHE A 291 -5.79 -11.85 -14.10
C PHE A 291 -5.98 -11.17 -15.48
N ARG A 292 -4.89 -10.90 -16.20
CA ARG A 292 -4.87 -10.45 -17.60
C ARG A 292 -5.56 -9.10 -17.90
N ASN A 293 -5.89 -8.28 -16.92
CA ASN A 293 -6.50 -6.97 -17.19
C ASN A 293 -5.59 -6.06 -18.02
N GLU A 294 -6.21 -5.23 -18.86
CA GLU A 294 -5.49 -4.29 -19.72
C GLU A 294 -4.85 -3.17 -18.88
N PRO A 295 -3.51 -3.01 -18.88
CA PRO A 295 -2.84 -2.06 -17.99
C PRO A 295 -3.20 -0.61 -18.27
N GLU A 296 -3.56 -0.29 -19.51
CA GLU A 296 -4.06 1.02 -19.89
C GLU A 296 -5.38 1.37 -19.17
N LEU A 297 -6.35 0.46 -19.19
CA LEU A 297 -7.64 0.64 -18.53
C LEU A 297 -7.45 0.77 -17.02
N VAL A 298 -6.59 -0.08 -16.42
CA VAL A 298 -6.31 -0.02 -14.99
C VAL A 298 -5.66 1.31 -14.59
N ALA A 299 -4.69 1.80 -15.37
CA ALA A 299 -4.05 3.09 -15.12
C ALA A 299 -5.01 4.27 -15.34
N GLN A 300 -5.87 4.22 -16.37
CA GLN A 300 -6.84 5.28 -16.67
C GLN A 300 -7.91 5.40 -15.59
N THR A 301 -8.46 4.26 -15.13
CA THR A 301 -9.43 4.23 -14.03
C THR A 301 -8.80 4.71 -12.71
N ALA A 302 -7.54 4.34 -12.43
CA ALA A 302 -6.79 4.87 -11.28
C ALA A 302 -6.62 6.39 -11.37
N LYS A 303 -6.23 6.90 -12.55
CA LYS A 303 -6.09 8.34 -12.81
C LYS A 303 -7.42 9.07 -12.60
N ARG A 304 -8.52 8.59 -13.17
CA ARG A 304 -9.84 9.22 -12.99
C ARG A 304 -10.25 9.29 -11.52
N ALA A 305 -10.03 8.21 -10.77
CA ALA A 305 -10.31 8.20 -9.34
C ALA A 305 -9.42 9.17 -8.55
N LEU A 306 -8.09 9.16 -8.78
CA LEU A 306 -7.15 10.09 -8.12
C LEU A 306 -7.45 11.56 -8.40
N PHE A 307 -7.86 11.88 -9.63
CA PHE A 307 -8.17 13.25 -10.05
C PHE A 307 -9.63 13.64 -9.80
N SER A 308 -10.43 12.78 -9.17
CA SER A 308 -11.76 13.17 -8.70
C SER A 308 -11.66 14.29 -7.67
N ALA A 309 -12.69 15.14 -7.59
CA ALA A 309 -12.73 16.28 -6.66
C ALA A 309 -12.40 15.85 -5.22
N ARG A 310 -12.89 14.67 -4.83
CA ARG A 310 -12.67 14.09 -3.52
C ARG A 310 -11.19 13.85 -3.20
N PHE A 311 -10.45 13.18 -4.08
CA PHE A 311 -9.10 12.69 -3.77
C PHE A 311 -7.98 13.61 -4.25
N SER A 312 -8.31 14.65 -5.02
CA SER A 312 -7.34 15.50 -5.68
C SER A 312 -6.34 16.20 -4.73
N GLU A 313 -6.67 16.32 -3.45
CA GLU A 313 -5.82 16.96 -2.42
C GLU A 313 -5.58 16.05 -1.20
N CYS A 314 -6.03 14.79 -1.23
CA CYS A 314 -5.94 13.88 -0.08
C CYS A 314 -4.52 13.32 0.14
N PHE A 315 -3.78 13.11 -0.94
CA PHE A 315 -2.52 12.38 -0.90
C PHE A 315 -1.35 13.33 -1.13
N GLU A 316 -0.23 13.08 -0.45
CA GLU A 316 1.02 13.78 -0.70
C GLU A 316 1.76 13.14 -1.87
N ARG A 317 1.80 11.80 -1.88
CA ARG A 317 2.57 11.03 -2.85
C ARG A 317 1.87 9.73 -3.21
N VAL A 318 1.79 9.45 -4.51
CA VAL A 318 1.26 8.19 -5.06
C VAL A 318 2.29 7.60 -6.00
N VAL A 319 2.83 6.44 -5.64
CA VAL A 319 3.86 5.75 -6.42
C VAL A 319 3.27 4.47 -7.00
N PHE A 320 3.39 4.30 -8.31
CA PHE A 320 3.07 3.05 -9.01
C PHE A 320 4.38 2.29 -9.28
N ALA A 321 4.67 1.27 -8.46
CA ALA A 321 5.85 0.42 -8.62
C ALA A 321 5.54 -0.78 -9.52
N ILE A 322 6.21 -0.87 -10.67
CA ILE A 322 5.97 -1.89 -11.68
C ILE A 322 7.31 -2.45 -12.19
N PRO A 323 7.70 -3.67 -11.78
CA PRO A 323 9.03 -4.21 -12.09
C PRO A 323 9.15 -4.70 -13.53
N THR A 324 10.29 -4.49 -14.18
CA THR A 324 10.56 -4.94 -15.56
C THR A 324 11.14 -6.36 -15.67
N GLY A 325 10.60 -7.32 -14.91
CA GLY A 325 11.06 -8.72 -14.94
C GLY A 325 10.61 -9.55 -16.16
N SER A 326 9.73 -9.04 -17.02
CA SER A 326 9.20 -9.78 -18.18
C SER A 326 8.70 -8.86 -19.29
N ARG A 327 8.47 -9.39 -20.50
CA ARG A 327 7.81 -8.65 -21.59
C ARG A 327 6.45 -8.07 -21.18
N ARG A 328 5.66 -8.84 -20.41
CA ARG A 328 4.35 -8.39 -19.92
C ARG A 328 4.50 -7.24 -18.93
N SER A 329 5.40 -7.36 -17.96
CA SER A 329 5.55 -6.33 -16.94
C SER A 329 6.23 -5.06 -17.48
N LEU A 330 7.06 -5.18 -18.52
CA LEU A 330 7.54 -4.03 -19.30
C LEU A 330 6.38 -3.31 -20.00
N ALA A 331 5.47 -4.05 -20.65
CA ALA A 331 4.29 -3.45 -21.27
C ALA A 331 3.38 -2.76 -20.23
N ASN A 332 3.23 -3.35 -19.03
CA ASN A 332 2.53 -2.72 -17.91
C ASN A 332 3.20 -1.40 -17.51
N LEU A 333 4.53 -1.39 -17.31
CA LEU A 333 5.26 -0.17 -16.96
C LEU A 333 5.09 0.91 -18.02
N SER A 334 5.21 0.56 -19.31
CA SER A 334 5.04 1.50 -20.42
C SER A 334 3.62 2.09 -20.47
N ALA A 335 2.58 1.28 -20.25
CA ALA A 335 1.19 1.76 -20.23
C ALA A 335 0.96 2.74 -19.06
N PHE A 336 1.38 2.38 -17.85
CA PHE A 336 1.24 3.24 -16.68
C PHE A 336 2.02 4.55 -16.84
N ARG A 337 3.25 4.51 -17.37
CA ARG A 337 4.03 5.72 -17.68
C ARG A 337 3.32 6.62 -18.69
N ARG A 338 2.72 6.05 -19.74
CA ARG A 338 1.98 6.83 -20.75
C ARG A 338 0.73 7.49 -20.17
N VAL A 339 0.02 6.85 -19.26
CA VAL A 339 -1.22 7.40 -18.67
C VAL A 339 -0.94 8.39 -17.55
N LEU A 340 0.01 8.07 -16.65
CA LEU A 340 0.23 8.76 -15.39
C LEU A 340 1.49 9.64 -15.38
N GLY A 341 2.42 9.44 -16.33
CA GLY A 341 3.69 10.16 -16.37
C GLY A 341 3.61 11.61 -16.82
N GLY A 342 2.50 12.01 -17.48
CA GLY A 342 2.37 13.32 -18.11
C GLY A 342 3.10 13.39 -19.44
#